data_AF-A0ABD5DGS4-F1
#
_entry.id   AF-A0ABD5DGS4-F1
#
_cell.length_a   1.000
_cell.length_b   1.000
_cell.length_c   1.000
_cell.angle_alpha   90.00
_cell.angle_beta   90.00
_cell.angle_gamma   90.00
#
_symmetry.space_group_name_H-M   'P 1'
#
loop_
_entity.id
_entity.type
_entity.pdbx_description
1 polymer ?
#
loop_
_entity_poly.entity_id
_entity_poly.type
_entity_poly.pdbx_seq_one_letter_code
_entity_poly.pdbx_strand_id
1 'polypeptide(L)' 'ELDEWRALADGATDYLDKLEIRERERLGLDTLKVGYNAVHGYYIQISRGQSHLAPIHYVRRQTLKNAERYIIPELK' A
#
# COMPACT_ATOMS: atom_id res chain seq x y z
N GLU A 1 -18.17 -5.72 -21.76
CA GLU A 1 -18.36 -5.30 -20.36
C GLU A 1 -17.53 -6.11 -19.37
N LEU A 2 -17.64 -7.44 -19.23
CA LEU A 2 -16.87 -8.20 -18.23
C LEU A 2 -15.33 -8.10 -18.39
N ASP A 3 -14.83 -8.03 -19.63
CA ASP A 3 -13.39 -7.95 -19.92
C ASP A 3 -12.76 -6.58 -19.61
N GLU A 4 -13.55 -5.50 -19.66
CA GLU A 4 -13.06 -4.15 -19.35
C GLU A 4 -12.80 -3.97 -17.85
N TRP A 5 -13.65 -4.57 -17.02
CA TRP A 5 -13.45 -4.62 -15.57
C TRP A 5 -12.24 -5.47 -15.16
N ARG A 6 -11.96 -6.55 -15.90
CA ARG A 6 -10.76 -7.37 -15.70
C ARG A 6 -9.49 -6.62 -16.10
N ALA A 7 -9.49 -5.93 -17.24
CA ALA A 7 -8.34 -5.13 -17.66
C ALA A 7 -8.03 -3.99 -16.67
N LEU A 8 -9.06 -3.36 -16.10
CA LEU A 8 -8.89 -2.35 -15.05
C LEU A 8 -8.34 -2.95 -13.74
N ALA A 9 -8.80 -4.15 -13.36
CA ALA A 9 -8.28 -4.87 -12.19
C ALA A 9 -6.83 -5.35 -12.38
N ASP A 10 -6.49 -5.83 -13.57
CA ASP A 10 -5.14 -6.27 -13.92
C ASP A 10 -4.17 -5.07 -13.97
N GLY A 11 -4.59 -3.95 -14.55
CA GLY A 11 -3.80 -2.71 -14.57
C GLY A 11 -3.60 -2.11 -13.17
N ALA A 12 -4.60 -2.22 -12.29
CA ALA A 12 -4.47 -1.83 -10.89
C ALA A 12 -3.42 -2.70 -10.18
N THR A 13 -3.38 -4.00 -10.44
CA THR A 13 -2.40 -4.92 -9.83
C THR A 13 -0.96 -4.57 -10.22
N ASP A 14 -0.70 -4.35 -11.51
CA ASP A 14 0.65 -3.96 -12.01
C ASP A 14 1.11 -2.60 -11.45
N TYR A 15 0.20 -1.64 -11.34
CA TYR A 15 0.51 -0.35 -10.72
C TYR A 15 0.87 -0.49 -9.24
N LEU A 16 0.15 -1.33 -8.49
CA LEU A 16 0.41 -1.56 -7.06
C LEU A 16 1.74 -2.26 -6.83
N ASP A 17 2.10 -3.22 -7.67
CA ASP A 17 3.40 -3.91 -7.60
C ASP A 17 4.56 -2.93 -7.85
N LYS A 18 4.42 -2.08 -8.86
CA LYS A 18 5.41 -1.02 -9.15
C LYS A 18 5.52 -0.01 -8.00
N LEU A 19 4.38 0.36 -7.42
CA LEU A 19 4.35 1.24 -6.25
C LEU A 19 5.05 0.61 -5.04
N GLU A 20 4.79 -0.67 -4.76
CA GLU A 20 5.43 -1.41 -3.67
C GLU A 20 6.95 -1.42 -3.83
N ILE A 21 7.45 -1.77 -5.02
CA ILE A 21 8.89 -1.80 -5.31
C ILE A 21 9.50 -0.40 -5.16
N ARG A 22 8.88 0.61 -5.77
CA ARG A 22 9.35 2.00 -5.72
C ARG A 22 9.47 2.52 -4.29
N GLU A 23 8.45 2.32 -3.47
CA GLU A 23 8.45 2.80 -2.09
C GLU A 23 9.38 1.98 -1.20
N ARG A 24 9.49 0.67 -1.42
CA ARG A 24 10.44 -0.20 -0.71
C ARG A 24 11.89 0.23 -0.97
N GLU A 25 12.26 0.50 -2.21
CA GLU A 25 13.59 0.98 -2.58
C GLU A 25 13.85 2.40 -2.08
N ARG A 26 12.87 3.30 -2.22
CA ARG A 26 12.99 4.71 -1.79
C ARG A 26 13.19 4.84 -0.28
N LEU A 27 12.45 4.05 0.50
CA LEU A 27 12.44 4.15 1.96
C LEU A 27 13.40 3.16 2.63
N GLY A 28 13.93 2.19 1.88
CA GLY A 28 14.72 1.08 2.44
C GLY A 28 13.90 0.21 3.39
N LEU A 29 12.61 0.03 3.09
CA LEU A 29 11.65 -0.66 3.96
C LEU A 29 11.26 -2.02 3.39
N ASP A 30 12.06 -3.03 3.71
CA ASP A 30 11.86 -4.41 3.22
C ASP A 30 10.51 -5.01 3.61
N THR A 31 9.90 -4.51 4.70
CA THR A 31 8.61 -4.98 5.20
C THR A 31 7.41 -4.24 4.62
N LEU A 32 7.64 -3.24 3.76
CA LEU A 32 6.58 -2.48 3.10
C LEU A 32 5.82 -3.39 2.13
N LYS A 33 4.50 -3.46 2.29
CA LYS A 33 3.60 -4.20 1.40
C LYS A 33 2.38 -3.39 1.03
N VAL A 34 1.96 -3.45 -0.22
CA VAL A 34 0.68 -2.90 -0.66
C VAL A 34 -0.37 -4.00 -0.58
N GLY A 35 -1.53 -3.69 -0.01
CA GLY A 35 -2.61 -4.65 0.15
C GLY A 35 -3.96 -4.00 -0.10
N TYR A 36 -4.99 -4.84 -0.21
CA TYR A 36 -6.37 -4.41 -0.40
C TYR A 36 -7.27 -4.99 0.69
N ASN A 37 -8.17 -4.17 1.22
CA ASN A 37 -9.23 -4.59 2.11
C ASN A 37 -10.58 -4.12 1.55
N ALA A 38 -11.58 -4.99 1.50
CA ALA A 38 -12.90 -4.67 0.96
C ALA A 38 -13.61 -3.49 1.66
N VAL A 39 -13.30 -3.20 2.93
CA VAL A 39 -13.92 -2.12 3.72
C VAL A 39 -13.15 -0.81 3.60
N HIS A 40 -11.82 -0.86 3.51
CA HIS A 40 -10.96 0.33 3.58
C HIS A 40 -10.24 0.66 2.27
N GLY A 41 -10.39 -0.18 1.24
CA GLY A 41 -9.68 -0.06 -0.03
C GLY A 41 -8.23 -0.49 0.08
N TYR A 42 -7.40 0.09 -0.79
CA TYR A 42 -5.96 -0.14 -0.79
C TYR A 42 -5.28 0.48 0.42
N TYR A 43 -4.20 -0.15 0.88
CA TYR A 43 -3.38 0.35 1.98
C TYR A 43 -1.92 -0.06 1.80
N ILE A 44 -1.03 0.72 2.41
CA ILE A 44 0.37 0.36 2.57
C ILE A 44 0.56 -0.13 3.99
N GLN A 45 1.11 -1.32 4.14
CA GLN A 45 1.41 -1.95 5.42
C GLN A 45 2.91 -1.90 5.68
N ILE A 46 3.29 -1.43 6.86
CA ILE A 46 4.69 -1.39 7.32
C ILE A 46 4.76 -2.13 8.66
N SER A 47 5.84 -2.85 8.92
CA SER A 47 6.04 -3.47 10.24
C SER A 47 6.10 -2.41 11.33
N ARG A 48 5.59 -2.72 12.52
CA ARG A 48 5.56 -1.77 13.64
C ARG A 48 6.97 -1.32 14.08
N GLY A 49 7.97 -2.18 13.89
CA GLY A 49 9.37 -1.82 14.17
C GLY A 49 9.91 -0.74 13.23
N GLN A 50 9.42 -0.70 11.98
CA GLN A 50 9.87 0.23 10.95
C GLN A 50 8.87 1.38 10.69
N SER A 51 7.73 1.41 11.37
CA SER A 51 6.67 2.41 11.14
C SER A 51 7.11 3.86 11.39
N HIS A 52 8.15 4.05 12.21
CA HIS A 52 8.77 5.34 12.48
C HIS A 52 9.54 5.93 11.28
N LEU A 53 9.89 5.10 10.29
CA LEU A 53 10.53 5.51 9.03
C LEU A 53 9.51 5.91 7.95
N ALA A 54 8.22 5.70 8.21
CA ALA A 54 7.17 6.07 7.28
C ALA A 54 7.16 7.59 7.05
N PRO A 55 7.08 8.06 5.79
CA PRO A 55 7.04 9.49 5.49
C PRO A 55 5.83 10.20 6.09
N ILE A 56 5.92 11.51 6.32
CA ILE A 56 4.83 12.31 6.90
C ILE A 56 3.56 12.37 6.03
N HIS A 57 3.70 12.16 4.71
CA HIS A 57 2.57 12.14 3.79
C HIS A 57 1.78 10.82 3.83
N TYR A 58 2.28 9.81 4.56
CA TYR A 58 1.56 8.57 4.81
C TYR A 58 0.54 8.81 5.92
N VAL A 59 -0.74 8.78 5.55
CA VAL A 59 -1.82 8.98 6.51
C VAL A 59 -2.17 7.64 7.13
N ARG A 60 -1.95 7.50 8.44
CA ARG A 60 -2.25 6.26 9.17
C ARG A 60 -3.76 5.97 9.15
N ARG A 61 -4.15 4.76 8.74
CA ARG A 61 -5.55 4.30 8.66
C ARG A 61 -5.90 3.28 9.72
N GLN A 62 -5.00 2.35 10.03
CA GLN A 62 -5.26 1.26 10.95
C GLN A 62 -3.98 0.84 11.66
N THR A 63 -4.07 0.55 12.96
CA THR A 63 -2.96 0.00 13.75
C THR A 63 -3.26 -1.46 14.07
N LEU A 64 -2.34 -2.37 13.75
CA LEU A 64 -2.41 -3.78 14.07
C LEU A 64 -1.37 -4.11 15.16
N LYS A 65 -1.42 -5.34 15.69
CA LYS A 65 -0.49 -5.78 16.75
C LYS A 65 0.98 -5.63 16.33
N ASN A 66 1.30 -6.03 15.10
CA ASN A 66 2.68 -6.11 14.57
C ASN A 66 2.93 -5.21 13.34
N ALA A 67 1.94 -4.44 12.90
CA ALA A 67 2.03 -3.64 11.68
C ALA A 67 1.17 -2.38 11.77
N GLU A 68 1.52 -1.39 10.96
CA GLU A 68 0.74 -0.17 10.78
C GLU A 68 0.33 -0.06 9.32
N ARG A 69 -0.91 0.36 9.08
CA ARG A 69 -1.47 0.57 7.75
C ARG A 69 -1.67 2.04 7.48
N TYR A 70 -1.30 2.45 6.29
CA TYR A 70 -1.33 3.82 5.82
C TYR A 70 -2.03 3.92 4.48
N ILE A 71 -2.48 5.12 4.15
CA ILE A 71 -2.93 5.51 2.83
C ILE A 71 -2.06 6.67 2.34
N ILE A 72 -1.74 6.69 1.06
CA ILE A 72 -1.15 7.84 0.38
C ILE A 72 -2.17 8.45 -0.57
N PRO A 73 -2.07 9.76 -0.88
CA PRO A 73 -2.99 10.41 -1.82
C PRO A 73 -3.08 9.71 -3.19
N GLU A 74 -2.00 9.08 -3.64
CA GLU A 74 -1.92 8.32 -4.90
C GLU A 74 -2.81 7.06 -4.91
N LEU A 75 -3.17 6.54 -3.74
CA LEU A 75 -4.01 5.33 -3.57
C LEU A 75 -5.46 5.64 -3.16
N LYS A 76 -5.83 6.92 -3.08
CA LYS A 76 -7.15 7.36 -2.62
C LYS A 76 -8.15 7.45 -3.78
#